data_AF-A0A9C9X1Y0-F1
#
_entry.id   AF-A0A9C9X1Y0-F1
#
_cell.length_a   1.000
_cell.length_b   1.000
_cell.length_c   1.000
_cell.angle_alpha   90.00
_cell.angle_beta   90.00
_cell.angle_gamma   90.00
#
_symmetry.space_group_name_H-M   'P 1'
#
loop_
_entity.id
_entity.type
_entity.pdbx_description
1 polymer ?
#
loop_
_entity_poly.entity_id
_entity_poly.type
_entity_poly.pdbx_seq_one_letter_code
_entity_poly.pdbx_strand_id
1 'polypeptide(L)'
;MDVQISRAQMLMGYRMGTLALEILGIDYDRGGIVVDEYLRTNVPHIWAVGDVRKGTFHLAQPAGFEARHVTRMALTGELHPLNETIVPFLIGTTPAFAGVGLTEKQAQEDGLHYFVHWQNASEICPVANVKGE
;
A
#
# COMPACT_ATOMS: atom_id res chain seq x y z
N MET A 1 -28.90 -8.14 -12.12
CA MET A 1 -28.37 -7.02 -11.32
C MET A 1 -27.53 -6.18 -12.26
N ASP A 2 -28.13 -5.17 -12.88
CA ASP A 2 -27.44 -4.26 -13.80
C ASP A 2 -26.78 -3.16 -12.97
N VAL A 3 -25.46 -3.28 -12.76
CA VAL A 3 -24.67 -2.21 -12.15
C VAL A 3 -24.28 -1.23 -13.26
N GLN A 4 -25.05 -0.15 -13.39
CA GLN A 4 -24.72 0.97 -14.27
C GLN A 4 -23.75 1.91 -13.54
N ILE A 5 -22.48 1.89 -13.93
CA ILE A 5 -21.46 2.81 -13.40
C ILE A 5 -21.39 3.99 -14.35
N SER A 6 -22.02 5.09 -13.95
CA SER A 6 -22.09 6.28 -14.80
C SER A 6 -20.73 6.97 -14.92
N ARG A 7 -19.93 6.99 -13.84
CA ARG A 7 -18.55 7.51 -13.78
C ARG A 7 -17.81 6.97 -12.54
N ALA A 8 -16.61 6.43 -12.73
CA ALA A 8 -15.65 6.14 -11.67
C ALA A 8 -14.27 6.65 -12.11
N GLN A 9 -13.59 7.40 -11.24
CA GLN A 9 -12.24 7.93 -11.51
C GLN A 9 -11.27 7.46 -10.42
N MET A 10 -10.06 7.10 -10.85
CA MET A 10 -8.98 6.63 -9.98
C MET A 10 -7.73 7.47 -10.21
N LEU A 11 -7.20 8.03 -9.14
CA LEU A 11 -5.99 8.85 -9.18
C LEU A 11 -4.79 8.03 -8.66
N MET A 12 -3.67 8.09 -9.39
CA MET A 12 -2.39 7.48 -9.02
C MET A 12 -1.22 8.44 -9.33
N GLY A 13 -0.20 8.52 -8.47
CA GLY A 13 1.07 9.20 -8.75
C GLY A 13 1.59 10.16 -7.66
N TYR A 14 2.80 10.69 -7.89
CA TYR A 14 3.62 11.43 -6.90
C TYR A 14 3.47 12.96 -6.90
N ARG A 15 2.62 13.56 -7.76
CA ARG A 15 2.51 15.02 -7.91
C ARG A 15 1.07 15.50 -7.88
N MET A 16 0.60 15.89 -6.69
CA MET A 16 -0.75 16.43 -6.46
C MET A 16 -1.02 17.76 -7.19
N GLY A 17 0.00 18.60 -7.38
CA GLY A 17 -0.15 19.93 -7.99
C GLY A 17 -0.60 19.95 -9.46
N THR A 18 -0.55 18.82 -10.16
CA THR A 18 -0.98 18.72 -11.57
C THR A 18 -2.39 18.15 -11.75
N LEU A 19 -3.08 17.78 -10.66
CA LEU A 19 -4.35 17.06 -10.70
C LEU A 19 -5.59 17.95 -10.58
N ALA A 20 -5.42 19.28 -10.51
CA ALA A 20 -6.51 20.24 -10.38
C ALA A 20 -7.49 19.87 -9.22
N LEU A 21 -6.95 19.33 -8.13
CA LEU A 21 -7.74 18.81 -6.99
C LEU A 21 -8.64 19.88 -6.38
N GLU A 22 -8.19 21.14 -6.37
CA GLU A 22 -8.98 22.30 -5.92
C GLU A 22 -10.24 22.52 -6.76
N ILE A 23 -10.16 22.30 -8.08
CA ILE A 23 -11.30 22.44 -8.99
C ILE A 23 -12.31 21.32 -8.76
N LEU A 24 -11.83 20.12 -8.43
CA LEU A 24 -12.65 18.95 -8.13
C LEU A 24 -13.23 18.98 -6.71
N GLY A 25 -12.81 19.93 -5.87
CA GLY A 25 -13.21 20.01 -4.47
C GLY A 25 -12.74 18.83 -3.63
N ILE A 26 -11.63 18.18 -4.03
CA ILE A 26 -11.08 17.01 -3.32
C ILE A 26 -10.23 17.49 -2.15
N ASP A 27 -10.43 16.89 -0.98
CA ASP A 27 -9.62 17.21 0.22
C ASP A 27 -8.22 16.57 0.13
N TYR A 28 -7.18 17.40 0.27
CA TYR A 28 -5.78 16.95 0.30
C TYR A 28 -4.93 17.86 1.19
N ASP A 29 -3.79 17.35 1.65
CA ASP A 29 -2.74 18.15 2.29
C ASP A 29 -1.36 17.78 1.74
N ARG A 30 -0.29 18.30 2.37
CA ARG A 30 1.09 18.00 1.96
C ARG A 30 1.43 16.51 1.96
N GLY A 31 0.70 15.70 2.73
CA GLY A 31 0.89 14.26 2.87
C GLY A 31 0.08 13.42 1.89
N GLY A 32 -0.84 13.99 1.11
CA GLY A 32 -1.65 13.23 0.14
C GLY A 32 -3.13 13.63 0.11
N ILE A 33 -3.89 12.97 -0.76
CA ILE A 33 -5.35 13.01 -0.78
C ILE A 33 -5.91 12.28 0.45
N VAL A 34 -6.85 12.91 1.13
CA VAL A 34 -7.55 12.31 2.27
C VAL A 34 -8.60 11.33 1.76
N VAL A 35 -8.63 10.13 2.33
CA VAL A 35 -9.61 9.10 1.97
C VAL A 35 -10.21 8.44 3.20
N ASP A 36 -11.39 7.84 3.02
CA ASP A 36 -12.02 6.96 4.00
C ASP A 36 -11.39 5.54 3.99
N GLU A 37 -11.92 4.66 4.85
CA GLU A 37 -11.51 3.24 4.94
C GLU A 37 -11.74 2.43 3.65
N TYR A 38 -12.51 2.94 2.69
CA TYR A 38 -12.78 2.36 1.39
C TYR A 38 -11.98 3.03 0.26
N LEU A 39 -11.02 3.88 0.61
CA LEU A 39 -10.18 4.65 -0.31
C LEU A 39 -10.95 5.68 -1.15
N ARG A 40 -12.15 6.08 -0.69
CA ARG A 40 -12.93 7.16 -1.32
C ARG A 40 -12.48 8.51 -0.81
N THR A 41 -12.43 9.46 -1.71
CA THR A 41 -12.28 10.87 -1.36
C THR A 41 -13.59 11.41 -0.76
N ASN A 42 -13.60 12.68 -0.36
CA ASN A 42 -14.83 13.40 0.00
C ASN A 42 -15.83 13.51 -1.18
N VAL A 43 -15.41 13.24 -2.42
CA VAL A 43 -16.29 13.12 -3.60
C VAL A 43 -16.65 11.64 -3.83
N PRO A 44 -17.93 11.22 -3.66
CA PRO A 44 -18.30 9.79 -3.52
C PRO A 44 -17.94 8.85 -4.68
N HIS A 45 -17.72 9.39 -5.89
CA HIS A 45 -17.41 8.63 -7.10
C HIS A 45 -15.94 8.76 -7.53
N ILE A 46 -15.09 9.32 -6.67
CA ILE A 46 -13.66 9.47 -6.88
C ILE A 46 -12.91 8.74 -5.77
N TRP A 47 -11.99 7.87 -6.19
CA TRP A 47 -11.10 7.12 -5.32
C TRP A 47 -9.65 7.54 -5.57
N ALA A 48 -8.83 7.45 -4.52
CA ALA A 48 -7.40 7.73 -4.57
C ALA A 48 -6.62 6.54 -4.01
N VAL A 49 -5.66 6.04 -4.80
CA VAL A 49 -4.87 4.83 -4.48
C VAL A 49 -3.39 5.03 -4.79
N GLY A 50 -2.55 4.26 -4.10
CA GLY A 50 -1.10 4.34 -4.16
C GLY A 50 -0.56 5.66 -3.64
N ASP A 51 0.58 6.08 -4.18
CA ASP A 51 1.41 7.19 -3.68
C ASP A 51 0.69 8.56 -3.56
N VAL A 52 -0.47 8.72 -4.18
CA VAL A 52 -1.25 9.97 -4.08
C VAL A 52 -2.06 10.03 -2.76
N ARG A 53 -2.29 8.89 -2.11
CA ARG A 53 -3.10 8.77 -0.89
C ARG A 53 -2.28 9.14 0.34
N LYS A 54 -2.91 9.88 1.24
CA LYS A 54 -2.30 10.21 2.53
C LYS A 54 -2.09 8.96 3.39
N GLY A 55 -0.88 8.83 3.95
CA GLY A 55 -0.52 7.75 4.86
C GLY A 55 -0.33 6.38 4.18
N THR A 56 -0.16 6.37 2.86
CA THR A 56 0.09 5.13 2.09
C THR A 56 1.52 4.60 2.30
N PHE A 57 1.67 3.30 2.05
CA PHE A 57 2.98 2.71 1.80
C PHE A 57 3.40 3.03 0.37
N HIS A 58 4.49 3.78 0.22
CA HIS A 58 5.01 4.22 -1.07
C HIS A 58 5.71 3.08 -1.83
N LEU A 59 4.93 2.05 -2.17
CA LEU A 59 5.37 0.78 -2.75
C LEU A 59 4.42 0.39 -3.88
N ALA A 60 4.97 -0.15 -4.97
CA ALA A 60 4.19 -0.51 -6.15
C ALA A 60 3.21 -1.66 -5.88
N GLN A 61 3.58 -2.63 -5.03
CA GLN A 61 2.72 -3.78 -4.75
C GLN A 61 1.45 -3.40 -3.96
N PRO A 62 1.53 -2.62 -2.86
CA PRO A 62 0.35 -2.03 -2.20
C PRO A 62 -0.51 -1.19 -3.15
N ALA A 63 0.08 -0.30 -3.94
CA ALA A 63 -0.68 0.50 -4.90
C ALA A 63 -1.49 -0.36 -5.89
N GLY A 64 -0.89 -1.44 -6.41
CA GLY A 64 -1.59 -2.39 -7.28
C GLY A 64 -2.67 -3.21 -6.56
N PHE A 65 -2.49 -3.51 -5.27
CA PHE A 65 -3.51 -4.15 -4.45
C PHE A 65 -4.70 -3.22 -4.20
N GLU A 66 -4.43 -1.98 -3.77
CA GLU A 66 -5.44 -0.94 -3.56
C GLU A 66 -6.26 -0.70 -4.84
N ALA A 67 -5.60 -0.59 -6.01
CA ALA A 67 -6.27 -0.39 -7.29
C ALA A 67 -7.25 -1.53 -7.63
N ARG A 68 -6.84 -2.79 -7.42
CA ARG A 68 -7.73 -3.95 -7.62
C ARG A 68 -8.89 -3.95 -6.63
N HIS A 69 -8.63 -3.59 -5.38
CA HIS A 69 -9.62 -3.52 -4.32
C HIS A 69 -10.70 -2.47 -4.64
N VAL A 70 -10.29 -1.25 -4.99
CA VAL A 70 -11.19 -0.17 -5.42
C VAL A 70 -11.95 -0.54 -6.68
N THR A 71 -11.28 -1.11 -7.69
CA THR A 71 -11.93 -1.51 -8.94
C THR A 71 -13.08 -2.48 -8.67
N ARG A 72 -12.88 -3.48 -7.79
CA ARG A 72 -13.95 -4.39 -7.38
C ARG A 72 -15.11 -3.62 -6.74
N MET A 73 -14.84 -2.77 -5.76
CA MET A 73 -15.88 -2.00 -5.07
C MET A 73 -16.66 -1.08 -6.01
N ALA A 74 -15.96 -0.42 -6.94
CA ALA A 74 -16.59 0.44 -7.95
C ALA A 74 -17.47 -0.37 -8.91
N LEU A 75 -17.06 -1.59 -9.26
CA LEU A 75 -17.80 -2.46 -10.18
C LEU A 75 -19.02 -3.16 -9.56
N THR A 76 -18.94 -3.53 -8.28
CA THR A 76 -19.99 -4.30 -7.60
C THR A 76 -20.89 -3.44 -6.71
N GLY A 77 -20.41 -2.27 -6.28
CA GLY A 77 -21.06 -1.46 -5.24
C GLY A 77 -20.90 -2.02 -3.82
N GLU A 78 -20.25 -3.17 -3.65
CA GLU A 78 -19.97 -3.77 -2.34
C GLU A 78 -18.75 -3.09 -1.71
N LEU A 79 -18.98 -2.38 -0.61
CA LEU A 79 -17.92 -1.68 0.10
C LEU A 79 -17.21 -2.63 1.08
N HIS A 80 -15.89 -2.72 0.95
CA HIS A 80 -15.03 -3.49 1.83
C HIS A 80 -13.88 -2.61 2.33
N PRO A 81 -13.70 -2.44 3.64
CA PRO A 81 -12.63 -1.61 4.15
C PRO A 81 -11.27 -2.21 3.77
N LEU A 82 -10.30 -1.35 3.45
CA LEU A 82 -8.95 -1.76 3.13
C LEU A 82 -8.28 -2.32 4.39
N ASN A 83 -7.64 -3.49 4.26
CA ASN A 83 -6.82 -4.06 5.31
C ASN A 83 -5.35 -4.04 4.88
N GLU A 84 -4.55 -3.19 5.53
CA GLU A 84 -3.11 -3.06 5.31
C GLU A 84 -2.29 -3.48 6.54
N THR A 85 -2.84 -4.33 7.42
CA THR A 85 -2.14 -4.77 8.63
C THR A 85 -0.81 -5.47 8.31
N ILE A 86 -0.71 -6.10 7.14
CA ILE A 86 0.47 -6.84 6.71
C ILE A 86 0.88 -6.37 5.31
N VAL A 87 1.87 -5.49 5.25
CA VAL A 87 2.48 -5.02 3.99
C VAL A 87 3.97 -5.40 3.97
N PRO A 88 4.41 -6.28 3.06
CA PRO A 88 5.82 -6.61 2.92
C PRO A 88 6.59 -5.51 2.19
N PHE A 89 7.87 -5.36 2.52
CA PHE A 89 8.79 -4.48 1.79
C PHE A 89 10.09 -5.21 1.42
N LEU A 90 10.78 -4.69 0.39
CA LEU A 90 12.05 -5.20 -0.12
C LEU A 90 12.97 -4.02 -0.45
N ILE A 91 14.23 -4.14 -0.06
CA ILE A 91 15.34 -3.25 -0.42
C ILE A 91 16.28 -4.06 -1.30
N GLY A 92 16.37 -3.68 -2.58
CA GLY A 92 17.09 -4.41 -3.63
C GLY A 92 18.61 -4.26 -3.62
N THR A 93 19.24 -4.17 -2.44
CA THR A 93 20.71 -4.22 -2.32
C THR A 93 21.24 -5.64 -2.50
N THR A 94 22.56 -5.81 -2.49
CA THR A 94 23.21 -7.13 -2.44
C THR A 94 24.06 -7.21 -1.16
N PRO A 95 23.69 -8.03 -0.17
CA PRO A 95 22.47 -8.85 -0.09
C PRO A 95 21.20 -7.98 0.01
N ALA A 96 20.06 -8.56 -0.40
CA ALA A 96 18.77 -7.89 -0.29
C ALA A 96 18.26 -7.92 1.15
N PHE A 97 17.52 -6.91 1.55
CA PHE A 97 16.82 -6.87 2.84
C PHE A 97 15.33 -6.86 2.60
N ALA A 98 14.57 -7.67 3.33
CA ALA A 98 13.12 -7.70 3.26
C ALA A 98 12.54 -7.80 4.66
N GLY A 99 11.29 -7.35 4.80
CA GLY A 99 10.58 -7.42 6.06
C GLY A 99 9.07 -7.41 5.85
N VAL A 100 8.36 -7.93 6.85
CA VAL A 100 6.90 -7.96 6.88
C VAL A 100 6.42 -8.03 8.33
N GLY A 101 5.32 -7.36 8.64
CA GLY A 101 4.73 -7.39 9.98
C GLY A 101 5.45 -6.50 10.99
N LEU A 102 5.33 -6.86 12.27
CA LEU A 102 5.87 -6.08 13.38
C LEU A 102 7.36 -6.33 13.57
N THR A 103 8.08 -5.28 13.92
CA THR A 103 9.41 -5.38 14.51
C THR A 103 9.31 -5.85 15.95
N GLU A 104 10.39 -6.44 16.47
CA GLU A 104 10.50 -6.79 17.90
C GLU A 104 10.18 -5.59 18.80
N LYS A 105 10.69 -4.41 18.45
CA LYS A 105 10.46 -3.17 19.20
C LYS A 105 8.96 -2.80 19.23
N GLN A 106 8.27 -2.87 18.10
CA GLN A 106 6.83 -2.60 18.04
C GLN A 106 6.04 -3.62 18.87
N ALA A 107 6.38 -4.91 18.75
CA ALA A 107 5.72 -5.95 19.55
C ALA A 107 5.90 -5.73 21.06
N GLN A 108 7.07 -5.24 21.48
CA GLN A 108 7.35 -4.86 22.85
C GLN A 108 6.54 -3.63 23.29
N GLU A 109 6.48 -2.58 22.47
CA GLU A 109 5.70 -1.36 22.73
C GLU A 109 4.19 -1.66 22.84
N ASP A 110 3.69 -2.60 22.03
CA ASP A 110 2.31 -3.06 22.04
C ASP A 110 1.99 -4.05 23.19
N GLY A 111 2.99 -4.42 24.01
CA GLY A 111 2.82 -5.34 25.14
C GLY A 111 2.49 -6.77 24.72
N LEU A 112 2.87 -7.19 23.53
CA LEU A 112 2.61 -8.52 22.99
C LEU A 112 3.58 -9.54 23.58
N HIS A 113 3.09 -10.78 23.79
CA HIS A 113 3.96 -11.90 24.13
C HIS A 113 4.54 -12.51 22.85
N TYR A 114 5.86 -12.46 22.68
CA TYR A 114 6.54 -12.93 21.46
C TYR A 114 7.80 -13.74 21.77
N PHE A 115 8.24 -14.53 20.79
CA PHE A 115 9.53 -15.22 20.77
C PHE A 115 10.35 -14.74 19.57
N VAL A 116 11.66 -14.67 19.73
CA VAL A 116 12.58 -14.24 18.66
C VAL A 116 13.49 -15.39 18.29
N HIS A 117 13.68 -15.60 16.99
CA HIS A 117 14.64 -16.55 16.45
C HIS A 117 15.53 -15.85 15.43
N TRP A 118 16.84 -16.01 15.59
CA TRP A 118 17.85 -15.47 14.69
C TRP A 118 18.61 -16.62 14.06
N GLN A 119 18.87 -16.51 12.76
CA GLN A 119 19.66 -17.50 12.03
C GLN A 119 20.61 -16.79 11.07
N ASN A 120 21.85 -17.29 10.97
CA ASN A 120 22.85 -16.64 10.14
C ASN A 120 22.55 -16.89 8.67
N ALA A 121 22.62 -15.83 7.85
CA ALA A 121 22.38 -15.97 6.41
C ALA A 121 23.32 -16.99 5.76
N SER A 122 24.56 -17.14 6.24
CA SER A 122 25.51 -18.13 5.72
C SER A 122 25.12 -19.58 5.97
N GLU A 123 24.22 -19.83 6.93
CA GLU A 123 23.75 -21.19 7.27
C GLU A 123 22.54 -21.61 6.42
N ILE A 124 21.81 -20.64 5.85
CA ILE A 124 20.53 -20.87 5.13
C ILE A 124 20.70 -20.68 3.62
N CYS A 125 21.41 -19.63 3.21
CA CYS A 125 21.58 -19.31 1.81
C CYS A 125 22.78 -20.11 1.27
N PRO A 126 22.57 -21.09 0.36
CA PRO A 126 23.70 -21.73 -0.30
C PRO A 126 24.49 -20.66 -1.03
N VAL A 127 25.76 -20.49 -0.65
CA VAL A 127 26.70 -19.64 -1.39
C VAL A 127 26.76 -20.17 -2.81
N ALA A 128 26.37 -19.35 -3.78
CA ALA A 128 26.60 -19.67 -5.18
C ALA A 128 28.12 -19.77 -5.36
N ASN A 129 28.63 -21.00 -5.47
CA ASN A 129 30.01 -21.24 -5.89
C ASN A 129 30.12 -20.77 -7.34
N VAL A 130 30.48 -19.50 -7.54
CA VAL A 130 30.96 -19.02 -8.82
C VAL A 130 32.32 -19.69 -9.00
N LYS A 131 32.36 -20.81 -9.73
CA LYS A 131 33.62 -21.35 -10.24
C LYS A 131 34.21 -20.25 -11.12
N GLY A 132 35.32 -19.66 -10.67
CA GLY A 132 36.05 -18.68 -11.45
C GLY A 132 36.39 -19.23 -12.83
N GLU A 133 36.29 -18.36 -13.82
CA GLU A 133 36.94 -18.54 -15.12
C GLU A 133 38.46 -18.54 -14.97
#